data_AF-A0A935PFC7-F1
#
_entry.id   AF-A0A935PFC7-F1
#
_cell.length_a   1.000
_cell.length_b   1.000
_cell.length_c   1.000
_cell.angle_alpha   90.00
_cell.angle_beta   90.00
_cell.angle_gamma   90.00
#
_symmetry.space_group_name_H-M   'P 1'
#
loop_
_entity.id
_entity.type
_entity.pdbx_description
1 polymer ?
#
loop_
_entity_poly.entity_id
_entity_poly.type
_entity_poly.pdbx_seq_one_letter_code
_entity_poly.pdbx_strand_id
1 'polypeptide(L)'
;MIHILGLNYGIFCPDKAQEGVSELVWAGLWRDKTPNGPTRQIEAYQRVHGDVIRYLSVLNIFFAELKIDNQLRKHIEGCIGWNLRDNHPESKVLYPDDNHIGVLPNRNHGELLITSSEIIRGLDSRMPY
;
A
#
# COMPACT_ATOMS: atom_id res chain seq x y z
N MET A 1 16.34 -0.38 0.15
CA MET A 1 15.31 0.56 0.63
C MET A 1 14.09 -0.15 1.24
N ILE A 2 13.67 -1.33 0.74
CA ILE A 2 12.59 -2.15 1.34
C ILE A 2 12.91 -2.60 2.79
N HIS A 3 14.18 -2.90 3.09
CA HIS A 3 14.64 -3.17 4.47
C HIS A 3 14.62 -1.91 5.37
N ILE A 4 14.51 -0.71 4.81
CA ILE A 4 14.59 0.57 5.53
C ILE A 4 13.18 1.13 5.84
N LEU A 5 12.14 0.70 5.10
CA LEU A 5 10.74 0.94 5.52
C LEU A 5 10.30 0.02 6.68
N GLY A 6 11.21 -0.78 7.22
CA GLY A 6 11.18 -1.29 8.59
C GLY A 6 10.11 -2.33 8.91
N LEU A 7 9.48 -2.97 7.90
CA LEU A 7 8.33 -3.86 8.11
C LEU A 7 7.20 -3.17 8.90
N ASN A 8 7.08 -1.85 8.78
CA ASN A 8 6.04 -1.07 9.45
C ASN A 8 4.63 -1.39 8.91
N TYR A 9 4.57 -2.02 7.74
CA TYR A 9 3.35 -2.37 7.03
C TYR A 9 3.03 -3.86 7.13
N GLY A 10 1.76 -4.20 6.85
CA GLY A 10 1.27 -5.56 6.90
C GLY A 10 1.99 -6.47 5.89
N ILE A 11 2.28 -7.69 6.32
CA ILE A 11 2.79 -8.78 5.50
C ILE A 11 1.61 -9.69 5.20
N PHE A 12 1.38 -9.96 3.91
CA PHE A 12 0.30 -10.80 3.43
C PHE A 12 0.83 -12.18 3.02
N CYS A 13 -0.06 -13.17 3.00
CA CYS A 13 0.27 -14.50 2.54
C CYS A 13 0.75 -14.42 1.08
N PRO A 14 2.00 -14.81 0.78
CA PRO A 14 2.59 -14.60 -0.56
C PRO A 14 1.77 -15.25 -1.67
N ASP A 15 1.35 -16.50 -1.44
CA ASP A 15 0.63 -17.30 -2.43
C ASP A 15 -0.75 -16.66 -2.73
N LYS A 16 -1.43 -16.15 -1.70
CA LYS A 16 -2.70 -15.43 -1.85
C LYS A 16 -2.53 -14.06 -2.49
N ALA A 17 -1.45 -13.35 -2.17
CA ALA A 17 -1.17 -12.05 -2.74
C ALA A 17 -0.96 -12.12 -4.26
N GLN A 18 -0.33 -13.18 -4.76
CA GLN A 18 -0.18 -13.43 -6.21
C GLN A 18 -1.52 -13.68 -6.91
N GLU A 19 -2.52 -14.21 -6.19
CA GLU A 19 -3.89 -14.37 -6.66
C GLU A 19 -4.74 -13.08 -6.50
N GLY A 20 -4.14 -11.99 -6.01
CA GLY A 20 -4.83 -10.75 -5.70
C GLY A 20 -5.78 -10.85 -4.50
N VAL A 21 -5.49 -11.78 -3.57
CA VAL A 21 -6.24 -11.99 -2.33
C VAL A 21 -5.43 -11.48 -1.13
N SER A 22 -6.05 -10.59 -0.36
CA SER A 22 -5.43 -9.97 0.80
C SER A 22 -5.65 -10.78 2.07
N GLU A 23 -4.72 -11.70 2.38
CA GLU A 23 -4.72 -12.45 3.64
C GLU A 23 -3.56 -11.99 4.53
N LEU A 24 -3.86 -11.28 5.62
CA LEU A 24 -2.84 -10.70 6.50
C LEU A 24 -2.19 -11.78 7.38
N VAL A 25 -0.89 -12.00 7.23
CA VAL A 25 -0.08 -12.92 8.05
C VAL A 25 0.49 -12.21 9.27
N TRP A 26 0.90 -10.96 9.10
CA TRP A 26 1.44 -10.16 10.20
C TRP A 26 1.17 -8.68 9.99
N ALA A 27 0.77 -7.97 11.04
CA ALA A 27 0.34 -6.58 10.96
C ALA A 27 1.49 -5.56 10.88
N GLY A 28 2.74 -6.02 10.95
CA GLY A 28 3.95 -5.20 10.92
C GLY A 28 4.41 -4.72 12.30
N LEU A 29 5.63 -4.18 12.33
CA LEU A 29 6.39 -3.81 13.55
C LEU A 29 5.77 -2.64 14.34
N TRP A 30 5.07 -1.71 13.69
CA TRP A 30 4.71 -0.41 14.29
C TRP A 30 3.30 -0.34 14.91
N ARG A 31 2.50 -1.42 14.86
CA ARG A 31 1.08 -1.34 15.27
C ARG A 31 0.82 -1.54 16.78
N ASP A 32 1.74 -2.13 17.52
CA ASP A 32 1.61 -2.32 18.98
C ASP A 32 2.44 -1.28 19.74
N LYS A 33 1.77 -0.24 20.26
CA LYS A 33 2.38 0.87 21.02
C LYS A 33 2.50 0.59 22.52
N THR A 34 2.16 -0.61 22.98
CA THR A 34 2.29 -0.97 24.39
C THR A 34 3.77 -1.10 24.79
N PRO A 35 4.12 -0.98 26.08
CA PRO A 35 5.49 -1.15 26.54
C PRO A 35 6.13 -2.50 26.15
N ASN A 36 5.32 -3.54 25.99
CA ASN A 36 5.75 -4.89 25.58
C ASN A 36 5.64 -5.12 24.07
N GLY A 37 5.19 -4.13 23.29
CA GLY A 37 5.03 -4.21 21.84
C GLY A 37 6.31 -4.65 21.14
N PRO A 38 7.47 -4.02 21.38
CA PRO A 38 8.73 -4.40 20.73
C PRO A 38 9.09 -5.89 20.92
N THR A 39 9.00 -6.42 22.14
CA THR A 39 9.31 -7.81 22.45
C THR A 39 8.38 -8.77 21.72
N ARG A 40 7.07 -8.52 21.76
CA ARG A 40 6.06 -9.34 21.05
C ARG A 40 6.29 -9.33 19.53
N GLN A 41 6.72 -8.20 18.99
CA GLN A 41 7.00 -8.07 17.56
C GLN A 41 8.23 -8.86 17.14
N ILE A 42 9.28 -8.90 17.97
CA ILE A 42 10.46 -9.74 17.71
C ILE A 42 10.08 -11.22 17.72
N GLU A 43 9.31 -11.67 18.71
CA GLU A 43 8.83 -13.06 18.79
C GLU A 43 7.88 -13.43 17.65
N ALA A 44 7.06 -12.48 17.19
CA ALA A 44 6.22 -12.66 16.00
C ALA A 44 7.08 -12.76 14.74
N TYR A 45 8.06 -11.86 14.58
CA TYR A 45 8.97 -11.86 13.43
C TYR A 45 9.75 -13.16 13.30
N GLN A 46 10.22 -13.73 14.42
CA GLN A 46 10.87 -15.05 14.41
C GLN A 46 9.97 -16.15 13.81
N ARG A 47 8.65 -16.05 13.97
CA ARG A 47 7.69 -17.00 13.39
C ARG A 47 7.36 -16.71 11.93
N VAL A 48 7.33 -15.44 11.53
CA VAL A 48 6.86 -15.03 10.19
C VAL A 48 7.97 -14.63 9.21
N HIS A 49 9.25 -14.61 9.63
CA HIS A 49 10.35 -14.13 8.79
C HIS A 49 10.46 -14.87 7.45
N GLY A 50 10.15 -16.16 7.40
CA GLY A 50 10.13 -16.92 6.14
C GLY A 50 9.08 -16.39 5.16
N ASP A 51 7.86 -16.14 5.65
CA ASP A 51 6.78 -15.56 4.85
C ASP A 51 7.05 -14.10 4.47
N VAL A 52 7.72 -13.33 5.33
CA VAL A 52 8.19 -11.98 5.01
C VAL A 52 9.09 -12.01 3.78
N ILE A 53 10.11 -12.86 3.77
CA ILE A 53 11.05 -12.95 2.64
C ILE A 53 10.33 -13.39 1.37
N ARG A 54 9.44 -14.38 1.45
CA ARG A 54 8.62 -14.83 0.32
C ARG A 54 7.69 -13.74 -0.19
N TYR A 55 7.04 -13.01 0.70
CA TYR A 55 6.17 -11.90 0.34
C TYR A 55 6.94 -10.80 -0.39
N LEU A 56 8.11 -10.41 0.13
CA LEU A 56 8.97 -9.44 -0.53
C LEU A 56 9.43 -9.90 -1.93
N SER A 57 9.59 -11.20 -2.14
CA SER A 57 9.98 -11.75 -3.46
C SER A 57 8.86 -11.71 -4.51
N VAL A 58 7.60 -11.64 -4.08
CA VAL A 58 6.44 -11.55 -5.00
C VAL A 58 5.98 -10.11 -5.23
N LEU A 59 6.51 -9.14 -4.48
CA LEU A 59 6.22 -7.72 -4.68
C LEU A 59 6.90 -7.21 -5.94
N ASN A 60 6.08 -6.81 -6.92
CA ASN A 60 6.54 -6.06 -8.08
C ASN A 60 6.42 -4.56 -7.78
N ILE A 61 7.56 -3.87 -7.62
CA ILE A 61 7.61 -2.43 -7.41
C ILE A 61 7.96 -1.75 -8.73
N PHE A 62 7.06 -0.91 -9.21
CA PHE A 62 7.27 -0.12 -10.42
C PHE A 62 7.78 1.27 -10.05
N PHE A 63 8.86 1.70 -10.69
CA PHE A 63 9.34 3.07 -10.64
C PHE A 63 9.06 3.74 -11.98
N ALA A 64 8.24 4.80 -11.96
CA ALA A 64 8.01 5.64 -13.12
C ALA A 64 8.68 7.00 -12.88
N GLU A 65 9.61 7.39 -13.74
CA GLU A 65 10.13 8.75 -13.75
C GLU A 65 9.05 9.67 -14.29
N LEU A 66 8.49 10.51 -13.42
CA LEU A 66 7.45 11.46 -13.79
C LEU A 66 8.06 12.84 -13.98
N LYS A 67 7.92 13.41 -15.17
CA LYS A 67 8.29 14.81 -15.46
C LYS A 67 7.15 15.77 -15.09
N ILE A 68 6.71 15.69 -13.84
CA ILE A 68 5.66 16.55 -13.28
C ILE A 68 6.13 17.13 -11.95
N ASP A 69 5.51 18.22 -11.51
CA ASP A 69 5.87 18.82 -10.24
C ASP A 69 5.51 17.89 -9.06
N ASN A 70 6.27 18.01 -7.97
CA ASN A 70 6.12 17.13 -6.82
C ASN A 70 4.77 17.29 -6.09
N GLN A 71 4.11 18.44 -6.20
CA GLN A 71 2.81 18.65 -5.56
C GLN A 71 1.72 17.94 -6.35
N LEU A 72 1.70 18.12 -7.67
CA LEU A 72 0.83 17.43 -8.60
C LEU A 72 0.98 15.91 -8.51
N ARG A 73 2.22 15.41 -8.49
CA ARG A 73 2.49 13.97 -8.29
C ARG A 73 1.82 13.45 -7.01
N LYS A 74 2.07 14.12 -5.88
CA LYS A 74 1.52 13.72 -4.58
C LYS A 74 0.00 13.82 -4.55
N HIS A 75 -0.59 14.80 -5.24
CA HIS A 75 -2.04 14.96 -5.36
C HIS A 75 -2.65 13.82 -6.18
N ILE A 76 -2.06 13.45 -7.33
CA ILE A 76 -2.48 12.29 -8.15
C ILE A 76 -2.37 10.99 -7.34
N GLU A 77 -1.23 10.73 -6.71
CA GLU A 77 -1.03 9.58 -5.80
C GLU A 77 -2.07 9.59 -4.68
N GLY A 78 -2.44 10.79 -4.21
CA GLY A 78 -3.48 11.03 -3.24
C GLY A 78 -4.86 10.61 -3.70
N CYS A 79 -5.28 11.08 -4.86
CA CYS A 79 -6.57 10.72 -5.44
C CYS A 79 -6.66 9.21 -5.70
N ILE A 80 -5.60 8.58 -6.22
CA ILE A 80 -5.55 7.13 -6.41
C ILE A 80 -5.70 6.39 -5.07
N GLY A 81 -4.94 6.79 -4.05
CA GLY A 81 -4.99 6.16 -2.74
C GLY A 81 -6.34 6.32 -2.03
N TRP A 82 -6.96 7.51 -2.11
CA TRP A 82 -8.31 7.74 -1.59
C TRP A 82 -9.38 6.97 -2.36
N ASN A 83 -9.30 6.93 -3.69
CA ASN A 83 -10.21 6.12 -4.51
C ASN A 83 -10.13 4.64 -4.15
N LEU A 84 -8.91 4.10 -4.02
CA LEU A 84 -8.67 2.72 -3.57
C LEU A 84 -9.32 2.46 -2.20
N ARG A 85 -9.11 3.37 -1.24
CA ARG A 85 -9.63 3.23 0.12
C ARG A 85 -11.15 3.26 0.19
N ASP A 86 -11.78 4.17 -0.56
CA ASP A 86 -13.21 4.48 -0.41
C ASP A 86 -14.08 3.60 -1.31
N ASN A 87 -13.58 3.21 -2.49
CA ASN A 87 -14.34 2.45 -3.49
C ASN A 87 -13.96 0.97 -3.60
N HIS A 88 -12.83 0.55 -3.03
CA HIS A 88 -12.39 -0.85 -3.01
C HIS A 88 -12.15 -1.37 -1.59
N PRO A 89 -13.22 -1.63 -0.80
CA PRO A 89 -13.10 -2.13 0.57
C PRO A 89 -12.26 -3.41 0.70
N GLU A 90 -12.28 -4.27 -0.32
CA GLU A 90 -11.48 -5.49 -0.43
C GLU A 90 -9.97 -5.22 -0.48
N SER A 91 -9.58 -4.06 -1.01
CA SER A 91 -8.20 -3.63 -1.15
C SER A 91 -7.76 -2.68 -0.04
N LYS A 92 -8.70 -2.19 0.79
CA LYS A 92 -8.43 -1.27 1.91
C LYS A 92 -7.38 -1.81 2.88
N VAL A 93 -7.35 -3.12 3.12
CA VAL A 93 -6.35 -3.74 4.01
C VAL A 93 -4.92 -3.61 3.49
N LEU A 94 -4.73 -3.47 2.18
CA LEU A 94 -3.42 -3.25 1.54
C LEU A 94 -2.97 -1.79 1.65
N TYR A 95 -3.90 -0.87 1.92
CA TYR A 95 -3.62 0.55 2.00
C TYR A 95 -3.39 0.98 3.47
N PRO A 96 -2.26 1.59 3.82
CA PRO A 96 -2.01 2.01 5.19
C PRO A 96 -2.96 3.15 5.60
N ASP A 97 -3.60 3.03 6.77
CA ASP A 97 -4.47 4.08 7.33
C ASP A 97 -3.71 5.38 7.65
N ASP A 98 -2.39 5.29 7.85
CA ASP A 98 -1.47 6.39 8.15
C ASP A 98 -0.78 6.96 6.91
N ASN A 99 -1.18 6.54 5.70
CA ASN A 99 -0.63 7.12 4.49
C ASN A 99 -1.14 8.55 4.32
N HIS A 100 -0.33 9.52 4.74
CA HIS A 100 -0.59 10.95 4.61
C HIS A 100 -0.31 11.40 3.18
N ILE A 101 -1.22 11.08 2.27
CA ILE A 101 -1.22 11.63 0.92
C ILE A 101 -1.83 13.04 0.96
N GLY A 102 -1.06 14.01 0.51
CA GLY A 102 -1.48 15.40 0.48
C GLY A 102 -2.53 15.61 -0.60
N VAL A 103 -3.75 15.95 -0.21
CA VAL A 103 -4.79 16.43 -1.13
C VAL A 103 -4.77 17.95 -1.09
N LEU A 104 -4.66 18.60 -2.24
CA LEU A 104 -4.79 20.06 -2.30
C LEU A 104 -6.24 20.45 -1.91
N PRO A 105 -6.43 21.56 -1.18
CA PRO A 105 -7.74 21.95 -0.64
C PRO A 105 -8.82 22.24 -1.72
N ASN A 106 -8.44 22.42 -2.98
CA ASN A 106 -9.36 22.63 -4.10
C ASN A 106 -9.66 21.29 -4.81
N ARG A 107 -10.71 20.60 -4.34
CA ARG A 107 -11.07 19.20 -4.64
C ARG A 107 -11.61 18.90 -6.06
N ASN A 108 -11.34 19.70 -7.08
CA ASN A 108 -11.82 19.40 -8.44
C ASN A 108 -10.92 20.06 -9.49
N HIS A 109 -9.98 19.28 -10.00
CA HIS A 109 -9.15 19.60 -11.14
C HIS A 109 -9.52 18.78 -12.39
N GLY A 110 -10.39 17.77 -12.28
CA GLY A 110 -10.97 17.06 -13.42
C GLY A 110 -11.18 15.56 -13.17
N GLU A 111 -10.95 14.77 -14.21
CA GLU A 111 -10.97 13.30 -14.16
C GLU A 111 -9.55 12.79 -14.44
N LEU A 112 -9.06 11.88 -13.59
CA LEU A 112 -7.85 11.11 -13.87
C LEU A 112 -8.23 9.90 -14.71
N LEU A 113 -7.67 9.80 -15.91
CA LEU A 113 -7.77 8.63 -16.77
C LEU A 113 -6.53 7.76 -16.61
N ILE A 114 -6.72 6.52 -16.18
CA ILE A 114 -5.68 5.51 -16.08
C ILE A 114 -5.83 4.54 -17.24
N THR A 115 -4.77 4.40 -18.04
CA THR A 115 -4.73 3.46 -19.15
C THR A 115 -3.73 2.35 -18.86
N SER A 116 -4.16 1.10 -19.04
CA SER A 116 -3.35 -0.09 -18.84
C SER A 116 -3.81 -1.15 -19.85
N SER A 117 -2.88 -1.94 -20.38
CA SER A 117 -3.19 -3.10 -21.22
C SER A 117 -3.79 -4.25 -20.42
N GLU A 118 -3.66 -4.21 -19.09
CA GLU A 118 -4.14 -5.21 -18.15
C GLU A 118 -5.08 -4.60 -17.12
N ILE A 119 -6.05 -5.39 -16.66
CA ILE A 119 -6.95 -4.97 -15.58
C ILE A 119 -6.18 -5.06 -14.26
N ILE A 120 -6.03 -3.92 -13.59
CA ILE A 120 -5.40 -3.83 -12.27
C ILE A 120 -6.52 -3.80 -11.23
N ARG A 121 -6.64 -4.87 -10.43
CA ARG A 121 -7.63 -4.94 -9.35
C ARG A 121 -7.42 -3.79 -8.37
N GLY A 122 -8.50 -3.09 -8.02
CA GLY A 122 -8.48 -1.94 -7.10
C GLY A 122 -8.08 -0.61 -7.75
N LEU A 123 -7.79 -0.59 -9.06
CA LEU A 123 -7.43 0.63 -9.78
C LEU A 123 -8.47 0.92 -10.87
N ASP A 124 -9.41 1.80 -10.56
CA ASP A 124 -10.39 2.26 -11.53
C ASP A 124 -9.72 3.00 -12.69
N SER A 125 -10.21 2.76 -13.90
CA SER A 125 -9.70 3.42 -15.11
C SER A 125 -10.02 4.91 -15.14
N ARG A 126 -11.01 5.36 -14.35
CA ARG A 126 -11.42 6.76 -14.24
C ARG A 126 -11.75 7.07 -12.79
N MET A 127 -11.24 8.20 -12.28
CA MET A 127 -11.56 8.66 -10.93
C MET A 127 -11.52 10.19 -10.85
N PRO A 128 -12.24 10.81 -9.90
CA PRO A 128 -12.15 12.24 -9.65
C PRO A 128 -10.72 12.66 -9.27
N TYR A 129 -10.29 13.81 -9.77
CA TYR A 129 -8.95 14.39 -9.61
C TYR A 129 -9.00 15.82 -9.09
#